data_AF-A0A4R5BAK6-F1
#
_entry.id   AF-A0A4R5BAK6-F1
#
_cell.length_a   1.000
_cell.length_b   1.000
_cell.length_c   1.000
_cell.angle_alpha   90.00
_cell.angle_beta   90.00
_cell.angle_gamma   90.00
#
_symmetry.space_group_name_H-M   'P 1'
#
loop_
_entity.id
_entity.type
_entity.pdbx_description
1 polymer ?
#
loop_
_entity_poly.entity_id
_entity_poly.type
_entity_poly.pdbx_seq_one_letter_code
_entity_poly.pdbx_strand_id
1 'polypeptide(L)'
;MRIRSRYVWLIAGWTLSVAVLMVAVPMLVGARLPEPIAVEWTSTGSPESSSSLRDFLVGKLVWWLVVAAVWSALLLRGVLRERATALAAAVMAVFGWVMLGTVVLTTMANLDAPDFRDATELSGEGWLLLGALPVAWVGWRVGGRETVGAAE
;
A
#
# COMPACT_ATOMS: atom_id res chain seq x y z
N MET A 1 13.22 6.84 26.00
CA MET A 1 13.59 7.25 24.62
C MET A 1 13.69 6.10 23.60
N ARG A 2 14.16 4.89 23.96
CA ARG A 2 14.33 3.76 23.02
C ARG A 2 13.05 3.23 22.33
N ILE A 3 11.89 3.34 22.98
CA ILE A 3 10.63 2.73 22.48
C ILE A 3 10.03 3.55 21.32
N ARG A 4 9.84 4.87 21.47
CA ARG A 4 9.43 5.77 20.36
C ARG A 4 10.34 5.67 19.13
N SER A 5 11.64 5.41 19.33
CA SER A 5 12.57 5.25 18.21
C SER A 5 12.28 4.02 17.36
N ARG A 6 11.90 2.89 17.99
CA ARG A 6 11.64 1.63 17.27
C ARG A 6 10.39 1.74 16.39
N TYR A 7 9.32 2.37 16.89
CA TYR A 7 8.12 2.65 16.12
C TYR A 7 8.38 3.43 14.86
N VAL A 8 9.15 4.51 14.99
CA VAL A 8 9.45 5.43 13.91
C VAL A 8 10.25 4.69 12.85
N TRP A 9 11.20 3.85 13.26
CA TRP A 9 11.91 2.96 12.34
C TRP A 9 11.01 1.95 11.65
N LEU A 10 10.03 1.36 12.35
CA LEU A 10 9.11 0.40 11.76
C LEU A 10 8.15 1.04 10.77
N ILE A 11 7.55 2.19 11.11
CA ILE A 11 6.69 2.95 10.19
C ILE A 11 7.51 3.43 8.99
N ALA A 12 8.65 4.08 9.23
CA ALA A 12 9.49 4.58 8.14
C ALA A 12 9.96 3.43 7.23
N GLY A 13 10.39 2.32 7.82
CA GLY A 13 10.78 1.11 7.10
C GLY A 13 9.64 0.52 6.28
N TRP A 14 8.44 0.42 6.85
CA TRP A 14 7.25 -0.05 6.13
C TRP A 14 6.85 0.89 5.00
N THR A 15 6.77 2.20 5.27
CA THR A 15 6.47 3.24 4.28
C THR A 15 7.44 3.19 3.11
N LEU A 16 8.74 3.11 3.40
CA LEU A 16 9.77 3.02 2.39
C LEU A 16 9.69 1.70 1.61
N SER A 17 9.49 0.57 2.29
CA SER A 17 9.38 -0.74 1.65
C SER A 17 8.22 -0.79 0.66
N VAL A 18 7.03 -0.32 1.07
CA VAL A 18 5.87 -0.25 0.19
C VAL A 18 6.15 0.64 -1.02
N ALA A 19 6.71 1.83 -0.81
CA ALA A 19 7.04 2.74 -1.91
C ALA A 19 8.06 2.14 -2.89
N VAL A 20 9.12 1.50 -2.38
CA VAL A 20 10.12 0.81 -3.20
C VAL A 20 9.50 -0.32 -3.99
N LEU A 21 8.67 -1.16 -3.35
CA LEU A 21 8.03 -2.30 -4.02
C LEU A 21 7.02 -1.85 -5.09
N MET A 22 6.27 -0.77 -4.84
CA MET A 22 5.36 -0.19 -5.83
C MET A 22 6.08 0.25 -7.11
N VAL A 23 7.35 0.65 -7.02
CA VAL A 23 8.16 1.05 -8.18
C VAL A 23 8.92 -0.13 -8.78
N ALA A 24 9.54 -0.94 -7.93
CA ALA A 24 10.41 -2.03 -8.35
C ALA A 24 9.63 -3.10 -9.12
N VAL A 25 8.45 -3.51 -8.65
CA VAL A 25 7.68 -4.59 -9.29
C VAL A 25 7.30 -4.23 -10.73
N PRO A 26 6.68 -3.08 -11.02
CA PRO A 26 6.33 -2.72 -12.40
C PRO A 26 7.55 -2.45 -13.26
N MET A 27 8.62 -1.86 -12.72
CA MET A 27 9.85 -1.63 -13.48
C MET A 27 10.54 -2.93 -13.92
N LEU A 28 10.49 -3.99 -13.10
CA LEU A 28 11.08 -5.28 -13.44
C LEU A 28 10.40 -5.95 -14.65
N VAL A 29 9.12 -5.66 -14.87
CA VAL A 29 8.33 -6.21 -15.99
C VAL A 29 7.94 -5.17 -17.03
N GLY A 30 8.43 -3.94 -16.91
CA GLY A 30 7.97 -2.81 -17.72
C GLY A 30 8.11 -2.99 -19.23
N ALA A 31 9.11 -3.75 -19.68
CA ALA A 31 9.30 -4.08 -21.08
C ALA A 31 8.19 -4.99 -21.67
N ARG A 32 7.35 -5.57 -20.81
CA ARG A 32 6.23 -6.45 -21.16
C ARG A 32 4.87 -5.79 -20.93
N LEU A 33 4.86 -4.51 -20.53
CA LEU A 33 3.63 -3.77 -20.30
C LEU A 33 3.30 -2.95 -21.57
N PRO A 34 2.01 -2.86 -21.96
CA PRO A 34 1.60 -1.91 -22.98
C PRO A 34 1.77 -0.47 -22.47
N GLU A 35 1.91 0.47 -23.40
CA GLU A 35 1.91 1.91 -23.08
C GLU A 35 0.83 2.58 -23.96
N PRO A 36 -0.29 3.05 -23.37
CA PRO A 36 -0.60 3.15 -21.94
C PRO A 36 -1.02 1.80 -21.29
N ILE A 37 -1.12 1.76 -19.96
CA ILE A 37 -1.65 0.61 -19.20
C ILE A 37 -3.12 0.83 -18.82
N ALA A 38 -3.88 -0.26 -18.69
CA ALA A 38 -5.22 -0.24 -18.10
C ALA A 38 -5.10 -0.06 -16.58
N VAL A 39 -5.90 0.85 -16.01
CA VAL A 39 -5.85 1.18 -14.57
C VAL A 39 -7.18 1.04 -13.85
N GLU A 40 -8.29 1.03 -14.60
CA GLU A 40 -9.64 0.78 -14.09
C GLU A 40 -10.36 -0.18 -15.02
N TRP A 41 -11.23 -1.00 -14.43
CA TRP A 41 -12.03 -1.99 -15.12
C TRP A 41 -13.51 -1.79 -14.77
N THR A 42 -14.37 -2.04 -15.74
CA THR A 42 -15.82 -2.09 -15.53
C THR A 42 -16.19 -3.30 -14.65
N SER A 43 -17.41 -3.32 -14.14
CA SER A 43 -17.94 -4.50 -13.42
C SER A 43 -18.00 -5.79 -14.23
N THR A 44 -17.85 -5.70 -15.57
CA THR A 44 -17.77 -6.85 -16.48
C THR A 44 -16.33 -7.26 -16.78
N GLY A 45 -15.33 -6.62 -16.17
CA GLY A 45 -13.90 -6.91 -16.32
C GLY A 45 -13.26 -6.34 -17.57
N SER A 46 -13.93 -5.41 -18.27
CA SER A 46 -13.38 -4.72 -19.43
C SER A 46 -12.60 -3.47 -19.00
N PRO A 47 -11.43 -3.18 -19.59
CA PRO A 47 -10.70 -1.94 -19.31
C PRO A 47 -11.57 -0.70 -19.58
N GLU A 48 -11.73 0.16 -18.57
CA GLU A 48 -12.53 1.39 -18.64
C GLU A 48 -11.63 2.61 -18.90
N SER A 49 -10.51 2.70 -18.20
CA SER A 49 -9.58 3.82 -18.30
C SER A 49 -8.12 3.36 -18.38
N SER A 50 -7.30 4.22 -18.97
CA SER A 50 -5.86 3.98 -19.14
C SER A 50 -5.03 5.15 -18.63
N SER A 51 -3.78 4.87 -18.28
CA SER A 51 -2.81 5.87 -17.84
C SER A 51 -1.42 5.47 -18.30
N SER A 52 -0.51 6.45 -18.36
CA SER A 52 0.90 6.10 -18.51
C SER A 52 1.37 5.35 -17.26
N LEU A 53 2.31 4.42 -17.41
CA LEU A 53 2.86 3.71 -16.25
C LEU A 53 3.42 4.70 -15.23
N ARG A 54 4.08 5.75 -15.70
CA ARG A 54 4.65 6.80 -14.85
C ARG A 54 3.60 7.51 -14.03
N ASP A 55 2.52 7.99 -14.65
CA ASP A 55 1.50 8.79 -13.96
C ASP A 55 0.71 7.92 -12.96
N PHE A 56 0.43 6.67 -13.33
CA PHE A 56 -0.15 5.70 -12.41
C PHE A 56 0.72 5.51 -11.15
N LEU A 57 2.01 5.25 -11.32
CA LEU A 57 2.93 5.03 -10.19
C LEU A 57 3.10 6.29 -9.35
N VAL A 58 3.28 7.45 -9.97
CA VAL A 58 3.39 8.73 -9.26
C VAL A 58 2.12 9.02 -8.47
N GLY A 59 0.94 8.82 -9.07
CA GLY A 59 -0.34 9.03 -8.38
C GLY A 59 -0.50 8.12 -7.16
N LYS A 60 -0.22 6.82 -7.31
CA LYS A 60 -0.31 5.86 -6.20
C LYS A 60 0.73 6.12 -5.12
N LEU A 61 1.96 6.50 -5.48
CA LEU A 61 3.01 6.88 -4.53
C LEU A 61 2.66 8.13 -3.74
N VAL A 62 2.23 9.20 -4.43
CA VAL A 62 1.83 10.45 -3.78
C VAL A 62 0.70 10.18 -2.79
N TRP A 63 -0.30 9.41 -3.19
CA TRP A 63 -1.40 9.03 -2.30
C TRP A 63 -0.92 8.26 -1.07
N TRP A 64 -0.08 7.25 -1.26
CA TRP A 64 0.52 6.50 -0.14
C TRP A 64 1.31 7.40 0.81
N LEU A 65 2.17 8.27 0.29
CA LEU A 65 3.00 9.17 1.09
C LEU A 65 2.17 10.20 1.84
N VAL A 66 1.10 10.73 1.25
CA VAL A 66 0.17 11.65 1.93
C VAL A 66 -0.50 10.96 3.11
N VAL A 67 -1.06 9.76 2.90
CA VAL A 67 -1.71 9.00 3.98
C VAL A 67 -0.71 8.64 5.07
N ALA A 68 0.49 8.17 4.68
CA ALA A 68 1.56 7.85 5.61
C ALA A 68 2.00 9.07 6.43
N ALA A 69 2.15 10.24 5.80
CA ALA A 69 2.53 11.47 6.47
C ALA A 69 1.47 11.95 7.46
N VAL A 70 0.19 11.93 7.08
CA VAL A 70 -0.93 12.32 7.96
C VAL A 70 -0.97 11.44 9.20
N TRP A 71 -0.99 10.12 9.04
CA TRP A 71 -1.06 9.20 10.19
C TRP A 71 0.20 9.26 11.06
N SER A 72 1.38 9.36 10.44
CA SER A 72 2.64 9.52 11.18
C SER A 72 2.65 10.83 11.97
N ALA A 73 2.15 11.93 11.42
CA ALA A 73 2.08 13.21 12.11
C ALA A 73 1.13 13.16 13.33
N LEU A 74 -0.04 12.53 13.18
CA LEU A 74 -1.00 12.34 14.28
C LEU A 74 -0.39 11.53 15.44
N LEU A 75 0.36 10.47 15.10
CA LEU A 75 1.10 9.65 16.07
C LEU A 75 2.23 10.44 16.75
N LEU A 76 3.10 11.08 15.98
CA LEU A 76 4.28 11.78 16.50
C LEU A 76 3.94 12.99 17.37
N ARG A 77 2.81 13.65 17.08
CA ARG A 77 2.27 14.77 17.88
C ARG A 77 1.53 14.31 19.14
N GLY A 78 1.37 13.01 19.36
CA GLY A 78 0.67 12.47 20.53
C GLY A 78 -0.82 12.79 20.56
N VAL A 79 -1.43 13.08 19.40
CA VAL A 79 -2.85 13.42 19.28
C VAL A 79 -3.72 12.18 19.52
N LEU A 80 -3.20 11.00 19.19
CA LEU A 80 -3.88 9.73 19.39
C LEU A 80 -3.70 9.24 20.83
N ARG A 81 -4.81 8.83 21.46
CA ARG A 81 -4.78 8.07 22.72
C ARG A 81 -4.00 6.78 22.53
N GLU A 82 -3.44 6.21 23.60
CA GLU A 82 -2.68 4.95 23.55
C GLU A 82 -3.44 3.83 22.82
N ARG A 83 -4.71 3.57 23.15
CA ARG A 83 -5.49 2.54 22.45
C ARG A 83 -5.68 2.82 20.94
N ALA A 84 -5.57 4.08 20.51
CA ALA A 84 -5.69 4.47 19.11
C ALA A 84 -4.38 4.33 18.33
N THR A 85 -3.22 4.18 18.97
CA THR A 85 -1.95 3.97 18.26
C THR A 85 -1.85 2.57 17.65
N ALA A 86 -2.37 1.55 18.34
CA ALA A 86 -2.50 0.20 17.82
C ALA A 86 -3.41 0.14 16.59
N LEU A 87 -4.54 0.85 16.65
CA LEU A 87 -5.46 0.97 15.53
C LEU A 87 -4.80 1.70 14.34
N ALA A 88 -4.14 2.83 14.60
CA ALA A 88 -3.44 3.60 13.57
C ALA A 88 -2.34 2.77 12.88
N ALA A 89 -1.59 1.98 13.64
CA ALA A 89 -0.59 1.07 13.10
C ALA A 89 -1.22 -0.03 12.22
N ALA A 90 -2.34 -0.61 12.64
CA ALA A 90 -3.08 -1.60 11.85
C ALA A 90 -3.62 -0.99 10.55
N VAL A 91 -4.22 0.20 10.62
CA VAL A 91 -4.73 0.94 9.45
C VAL A 91 -3.60 1.25 8.47
N MET A 92 -2.46 1.75 8.95
CA MET A 92 -1.28 2.02 8.12
C MET A 92 -0.73 0.77 7.44
N ALA A 93 -0.70 -0.36 8.17
CA ALA A 93 -0.24 -1.63 7.64
C ALA A 93 -1.17 -2.13 6.52
N VAL A 94 -2.49 -2.17 6.79
CA VAL A 94 -3.52 -2.58 5.83
C VAL A 94 -3.53 -1.68 4.60
N PHE A 95 -3.49 -0.36 4.80
CA PHE A 95 -3.54 0.58 3.70
C PHE A 95 -2.31 0.46 2.78
N GLY A 96 -1.11 0.30 3.35
CA GLY A 96 0.10 0.03 2.57
C GLY A 96 0.03 -1.28 1.79
N TRP A 97 -0.52 -2.33 2.40
CA TRP A 97 -0.74 -3.62 1.76
C TRP A 97 -1.72 -3.52 0.58
N VAL A 98 -2.86 -2.87 0.78
CA VAL A 98 -3.86 -2.69 -0.29
C VAL A 98 -3.28 -1.87 -1.43
N MET A 99 -2.60 -0.75 -1.14
CA MET A 99 -1.98 0.08 -2.16
C MET A 99 -0.93 -0.68 -2.97
N LEU A 100 -0.05 -1.43 -2.31
CA LEU A 100 0.93 -2.27 -2.99
C LEU A 100 0.24 -3.36 -3.82
N GLY A 101 -0.74 -4.05 -3.22
CA GLY A 101 -1.53 -5.09 -3.88
C GLY A 101 -2.20 -4.60 -5.14
N THR A 102 -2.84 -3.44 -5.11
CA THR A 102 -3.44 -2.80 -6.29
C THR A 102 -2.40 -2.57 -7.38
N VAL A 103 -1.23 -1.98 -7.07
CA VAL A 103 -0.17 -1.76 -8.07
C VAL A 103 0.30 -3.08 -8.68
N VAL A 104 0.49 -4.11 -7.86
CA VAL A 104 0.93 -5.44 -8.33
C VAL A 104 -0.14 -6.09 -9.21
N LEU A 105 -1.40 -6.10 -8.78
CA LEU A 105 -2.49 -6.68 -9.57
C LEU A 105 -2.71 -5.93 -10.88
N THR A 106 -2.71 -4.60 -10.86
CA THR A 106 -2.78 -3.78 -12.09
C THR A 106 -1.63 -4.11 -13.04
N THR A 107 -0.41 -4.23 -12.52
CA THR A 107 0.77 -4.60 -13.33
C THR A 107 0.60 -5.99 -13.95
N MET A 108 0.16 -6.97 -13.16
CA MET A 108 -0.04 -8.34 -13.62
C MET A 108 -1.19 -8.46 -14.63
N ALA A 109 -2.25 -7.66 -14.48
CA ALA A 109 -3.39 -7.63 -15.39
C ALA A 109 -3.02 -7.12 -16.79
N ASN A 110 -1.98 -6.28 -16.86
CA ASN A 110 -1.45 -5.72 -18.10
C ASN A 110 -0.25 -6.49 -18.67
N LEU A 111 0.21 -7.55 -17.98
CA LEU A 111 1.42 -8.26 -18.37
C LEU A 111 1.23 -8.97 -19.72
N ASP A 112 2.16 -8.75 -20.64
CA ASP A 112 2.17 -9.34 -21.99
C ASP A 112 0.93 -8.99 -22.84
N ALA A 113 0.15 -7.98 -22.45
CA ALA A 113 -0.98 -7.47 -23.23
C ALA A 113 -0.49 -6.60 -24.41
N PRO A 114 -0.96 -6.82 -25.66
CA PRO A 114 -0.56 -6.03 -26.82
C PRO A 114 -1.04 -4.57 -26.77
N ASP A 115 -2.27 -4.34 -26.28
CA ASP A 115 -2.89 -3.04 -26.05
C ASP A 115 -3.58 -3.05 -24.68
N PHE A 116 -3.77 -1.88 -24.06
CA PHE A 116 -4.45 -1.79 -22.77
C PHE A 116 -5.87 -2.34 -22.81
N ARG A 117 -6.54 -2.31 -23.98
CA ARG A 117 -7.90 -2.85 -24.16
C ARG A 117 -7.95 -4.38 -24.08
N ASP A 118 -6.82 -5.04 -24.27
CA ASP A 118 -6.70 -6.49 -24.19
C ASP A 118 -6.34 -6.96 -22.77
N ALA A 119 -6.05 -6.02 -21.85
CA ALA A 119 -5.77 -6.34 -20.46
C ALA A 119 -7.01 -6.91 -19.77
N THR A 120 -6.84 -8.03 -19.06
CA THR A 120 -7.95 -8.72 -18.38
C THR A 120 -7.89 -8.45 -16.89
N GLU A 121 -9.02 -8.10 -16.29
CA GLU A 121 -9.10 -7.92 -14.83
C GLU A 121 -8.75 -9.22 -14.11
N LEU A 122 -7.80 -9.14 -13.17
CA LEU A 122 -7.52 -10.23 -12.24
C LEU A 122 -8.51 -10.14 -11.08
N SER A 123 -9.27 -11.21 -10.83
CA SER A 123 -10.23 -11.33 -9.71
C SER A 123 -9.56 -11.44 -8.31
N GLY A 124 -8.39 -10.81 -8.14
CA GLY A 124 -7.52 -10.91 -6.97
C GLY A 124 -7.90 -10.00 -5.79
N GLU A 125 -8.84 -9.06 -5.95
CA GLU A 125 -9.19 -8.12 -4.87
C GLU A 125 -9.66 -8.82 -3.59
N GLY A 126 -10.44 -9.89 -3.71
CA GLY A 126 -10.87 -10.69 -2.55
C GLY A 126 -9.69 -11.29 -1.79
N TRP A 127 -8.67 -11.76 -2.50
CA TRP A 127 -7.46 -12.30 -1.90
C TRP A 127 -6.58 -11.22 -1.28
N LEU A 128 -6.55 -10.01 -1.84
CA LEU A 128 -5.88 -8.87 -1.22
C LEU A 128 -6.47 -8.54 0.14
N LEU A 129 -7.81 -8.53 0.25
CA LEU A 129 -8.50 -8.27 1.52
C LEU A 129 -8.26 -9.39 2.55
N LEU A 130 -8.25 -10.65 2.12
CA LEU A 130 -7.90 -11.76 2.99
C LEU A 130 -6.44 -11.67 3.47
N GLY A 131 -5.51 -11.31 2.59
CA GLY A 131 -4.10 -11.07 2.90
C GLY A 131 -3.88 -9.86 3.82
N ALA A 132 -4.82 -8.91 3.87
CA ALA A 132 -4.74 -7.77 4.76
C ALA A 132 -4.93 -8.16 6.25
N LEU A 133 -5.60 -9.28 6.54
CA LEU A 133 -5.85 -9.73 7.92
C LEU A 133 -4.57 -10.00 8.72
N PRO A 134 -3.61 -10.81 8.26
CA PRO A 134 -2.34 -10.99 8.97
C PRO A 134 -1.54 -9.69 9.06
N VAL A 135 -1.59 -8.83 8.04
CA VAL A 135 -0.92 -7.52 8.03
C VAL A 135 -1.51 -6.59 9.09
N ALA A 136 -2.83 -6.54 9.19
CA ALA A 136 -3.57 -5.79 10.22
C ALA A 136 -3.18 -6.28 11.62
N TRP A 137 -3.12 -7.60 11.81
CA TRP A 137 -2.74 -8.21 13.08
C TRP A 137 -1.31 -7.83 13.47
N VAL A 138 -0.36 -7.89 12.54
CA VAL A 138 1.03 -7.47 12.79
C VAL A 138 1.08 -5.98 13.16
N GLY A 139 0.42 -5.11 12.39
CA GLY A 139 0.35 -3.68 12.67
C GLY A 139 -0.22 -3.38 14.05
N TRP A 140 -1.33 -4.03 14.41
CA TRP A 140 -1.96 -3.91 15.72
C TRP A 140 -1.03 -4.34 16.86
N ARG A 141 -0.37 -5.50 16.72
CA ARG A 141 0.54 -6.05 17.73
C ARG A 141 1.76 -5.17 17.94
N VAL A 142 2.28 -4.56 16.88
CA VAL A 142 3.41 -3.62 16.97
C VAL A 142 2.96 -2.34 17.69
N GLY A 143 1.86 -1.71 17.26
CA GLY A 143 1.39 -0.46 17.88
C GLY A 143 0.92 -0.62 19.33
N GLY A 144 0.31 -1.76 19.68
CA GLY A 144 -0.15 -2.03 21.05
C GLY A 144 0.96 -2.43 22.04
N ARG A 145 2.14 -2.85 21.58
CA ARG A 145 3.28 -3.13 22.48
C ARG A 145 3.97 -1.85 22.95
N GLU A 146 3.81 -0.76 22.22
CA GLU A 146 4.42 0.52 22.55
C GLU A 146 3.68 1.29 23.64
N THR A 147 2.38 1.02 23.80
CA THR A 147 1.58 1.60 24.89
C THR A 147 1.89 0.96 26.22
N VAL A 148 2.18 -0.36 26.24
CA VAL A 148 2.47 -1.09 27.48
C VAL A 148 3.83 -0.71 28.06
N GLY A 149 4.84 -0.47 27.22
CA GLY A 149 6.18 -0.07 27.68
C GLY A 149 6.34 1.41 28.06
N ALA A 150 5.30 2.23 27.95
CA ALA A 150 5.31 3.65 28.35
C ALA A 150 4.66 3.87 29.73
N ALA A 151 4.05 2.84 30.32
CA ALA A 151 3.36 2.88 31.61
C ALA A 151 4.19 2.29 32.78
N GLU A 152 5.45 1.89 32.52
CA GLU A 152 6.47 1.49 33.50
C GLU A 152 7.56 2.58 33.62
#